data_AF-A0A363NQ67-F1
#
_entry.id   AF-A0A363NQ67-F1
#
_cell.length_a   1.000
_cell.length_b   1.000
_cell.length_c   1.000
_cell.angle_alpha   90.00
_cell.angle_beta   90.00
_cell.angle_gamma   90.00
#
_symmetry.space_group_name_H-M   'P 1'
#
loop_
_entity.id
_entity.type
_entity.pdbx_description
1 polymer ?
#
loop_
_entity_poly.entity_id
_entity_poly.type
_entity_poly.pdbx_seq_one_letter_code
_entity_poly.pdbx_strand_id
1 'polypeptide(L)'
;MKQIQKILVLTVSLTFAFHFQVLSQKSSLQEYKNNFTSFYSTANKLASSKDSWNLYILGPFINSVNNIYSITKDDYYLDCNLKLIKQLIQHTDPSNKFGKSQFKDQYLGWANHSHPESGNDGKEYPLFESYCWRYVTEILLIINNDARLKRKYKNDYNLILNFTEKNIFEKWYSRGRDHIYRSNLHMRSHWARICFDLYLITKKNKYKIVFDNFDDILLKRLGNVNRTKSVNTNLNSPNYLEQDLPHANALVGYMFHRERYNKKLNKVLRSFYTAFYDNSFHKDHMSLYLQGGSKTMNISDGFIMYGRFNKELQNDFVNFRPKSELNIAQYLSNMALNEYYLNR
;
A
#
# COMPACT_ATOMS: atom_id res chain seq x y z
N MET A 1 30.59 -1.67 -61.37
CA MET A 1 29.35 -0.90 -61.08
C MET A 1 28.13 -1.80 -60.77
N LYS A 2 28.29 -2.95 -60.10
CA LYS A 2 27.20 -3.92 -59.80
C LYS A 2 27.18 -4.46 -58.36
N GLN A 3 27.93 -3.86 -57.43
CA GLN A 3 28.01 -4.32 -56.03
C GLN A 3 27.40 -3.36 -55.00
N ILE A 4 27.00 -2.15 -55.40
CA ILE A 4 26.47 -1.14 -54.46
C ILE A 4 24.94 -1.27 -54.24
N GLN A 5 24.21 -1.95 -55.14
CA GLN A 5 22.75 -2.12 -55.02
C GLN A 5 22.30 -3.21 -54.03
N LYS A 6 23.18 -4.12 -53.58
CA LYS A 6 22.80 -5.18 -52.61
C LYS A 6 22.88 -4.73 -51.15
N ILE A 7 23.59 -3.66 -50.83
CA ILE A 7 23.72 -3.17 -49.45
C ILE A 7 22.52 -2.31 -49.05
N LEU A 8 21.89 -1.59 -49.98
CA LEU A 8 20.77 -0.71 -49.67
C LEU A 8 19.47 -1.45 -49.30
N VAL A 9 19.28 -2.69 -49.76
CA VAL A 9 18.06 -3.48 -49.47
C VAL A 9 18.14 -4.15 -48.08
N LEU A 10 19.35 -4.40 -47.56
CA LEU A 10 19.53 -4.99 -46.24
C LEU A 10 19.35 -3.96 -45.09
N THR A 11 19.74 -2.70 -45.29
CA THR A 11 19.61 -1.65 -44.25
C THR A 11 18.17 -1.19 -44.04
N VAL A 12 17.35 -1.17 -45.09
CA VAL A 12 15.92 -0.80 -44.95
C VAL A 12 15.13 -1.91 -44.24
N SER A 13 15.51 -3.18 -44.43
CA SER A 13 14.86 -4.32 -43.78
C SER A 13 15.23 -4.47 -42.29
N LEU A 14 16.47 -4.11 -41.92
CA LEU A 14 16.91 -4.14 -40.50
C LEU A 14 16.32 -2.99 -39.67
N THR A 15 16.04 -1.84 -40.29
CA THR A 15 15.45 -0.69 -39.59
C THR A 15 13.95 -0.91 -39.32
N PHE A 16 13.27 -1.69 -40.17
CA PHE A 16 11.86 -2.06 -39.96
C PHE A 16 11.69 -3.19 -38.93
N ALA A 17 12.65 -4.10 -38.81
CA ALA A 17 12.60 -5.20 -37.84
C ALA A 17 12.84 -4.76 -36.38
N PHE A 18 13.55 -3.65 -36.15
CA PHE A 18 13.70 -3.06 -34.80
C PHE A 18 12.53 -2.15 -34.39
N HIS A 19 11.61 -1.82 -35.30
CA HIS A 19 10.41 -1.03 -35.01
C HIS A 19 9.17 -1.87 -34.63
N PHE A 20 9.20 -3.19 -34.82
CA PHE A 20 8.02 -4.06 -34.62
C PHE A 20 8.05 -4.96 -33.39
N GLN A 21 9.01 -4.76 -32.48
CA GLN A 21 8.97 -5.32 -31.12
C GLN A 21 8.66 -4.28 -30.03
N VAL A 22 8.20 -3.08 -30.42
CA VAL A 22 7.27 -2.31 -29.59
C VAL A 22 5.86 -2.85 -29.84
N LEU A 23 5.66 -4.15 -29.60
CA LEU A 23 4.31 -4.64 -29.31
C LEU A 23 3.84 -3.81 -28.13
N SER A 24 2.89 -2.92 -28.39
CA SER A 24 2.34 -1.94 -27.46
C SER A 24 2.08 -2.60 -26.12
N GLN A 25 3.04 -2.51 -25.20
CA GLN A 25 2.76 -2.81 -23.81
C GLN A 25 1.76 -1.73 -23.43
N LYS A 26 0.46 -2.08 -23.39
CA LYS A 26 -0.58 -1.15 -22.95
C LYS A 26 -0.07 -0.60 -21.62
N SER A 27 0.07 0.72 -21.52
CA SER A 27 0.57 1.33 -20.29
C SER A 27 -0.28 0.83 -19.12
N SER A 28 0.34 0.61 -17.97
CA SER A 28 -0.38 0.08 -16.81
C SER A 28 -1.56 0.98 -16.42
N LEU A 29 -1.45 2.28 -16.73
CA LEU A 29 -2.54 3.26 -16.63
C LEU A 29 -3.73 2.94 -17.53
N GLN A 30 -3.50 2.57 -18.80
CA GLN A 30 -4.59 2.25 -19.72
C GLN A 30 -5.28 0.94 -19.32
N GLU A 31 -4.52 -0.08 -18.90
CA GLU A 31 -5.10 -1.32 -18.37
C GLU A 31 -5.93 -1.05 -17.11
N TYR A 32 -5.43 -0.22 -16.19
CA TYR A 32 -6.20 0.21 -15.02
C TYR A 32 -7.51 0.89 -15.42
N LYS A 33 -7.46 1.86 -16.34
CA LYS A 33 -8.64 2.60 -16.81
C LYS A 33 -9.70 1.68 -17.41
N ASN A 34 -9.28 0.73 -18.24
CA ASN A 34 -10.19 -0.23 -18.89
C ASN A 34 -10.92 -1.12 -17.88
N ASN A 35 -10.30 -1.41 -16.73
CA ASN A 35 -10.87 -2.27 -15.69
C ASN A 35 -11.52 -1.50 -14.53
N PHE A 36 -11.41 -0.17 -14.51
CA PHE A 36 -11.81 0.66 -13.37
C PHE A 36 -13.26 0.44 -12.94
N THR A 37 -14.20 0.36 -13.90
CA THR A 37 -15.62 0.14 -13.60
C THR A 37 -15.85 -1.17 -12.85
N SER A 38 -15.14 -2.24 -13.23
CA SER A 38 -15.22 -3.54 -12.53
C SER A 38 -14.68 -3.42 -11.11
N PHE A 39 -13.46 -2.86 -10.98
CA PHE A 39 -12.81 -2.65 -9.70
C PHE A 39 -13.68 -1.83 -8.74
N TYR A 40 -14.25 -0.73 -9.23
CA TYR A 40 -15.12 0.15 -8.46
C TYR A 40 -16.42 -0.55 -8.04
N SER A 41 -17.02 -1.37 -8.92
CA SER A 41 -18.22 -2.15 -8.61
C SER A 41 -17.97 -3.11 -7.44
N THR A 42 -16.86 -3.85 -7.47
CA THR A 42 -16.45 -4.73 -6.37
C THR A 42 -16.18 -3.94 -5.10
N ALA A 43 -15.44 -2.83 -5.18
CA ALA A 43 -15.15 -1.97 -4.04
C ALA A 43 -16.42 -1.39 -3.39
N ASN A 44 -17.41 -0.98 -4.18
CA ASN A 44 -18.68 -0.43 -3.68
C ASN A 44 -19.51 -1.46 -2.89
N LYS A 45 -19.48 -2.74 -3.29
CA LYS A 45 -20.11 -3.83 -2.54
C LYS A 45 -19.45 -4.01 -1.17
N LEU A 46 -18.11 -4.02 -1.13
CA LEU A 46 -17.36 -4.18 0.12
C LEU A 46 -17.59 -2.99 1.07
N ALA A 47 -17.62 -1.77 0.54
CA ALA A 47 -17.82 -0.55 1.33
C ALA A 47 -19.17 -0.48 2.06
N SER A 48 -20.18 -1.22 1.58
CA SER A 48 -21.53 -1.24 2.16
C SER A 48 -21.79 -2.47 3.05
N SER A 49 -20.81 -3.36 3.22
CA SER A 49 -21.02 -4.70 3.79
C SER A 49 -21.19 -4.77 5.30
N LYS A 50 -20.85 -3.69 6.04
CA LYS A 50 -20.72 -3.66 7.51
C LYS A 50 -19.69 -4.64 8.10
N ASP A 51 -18.94 -5.37 7.27
CA ASP A 51 -18.00 -6.39 7.70
C ASP A 51 -16.58 -5.84 7.80
N SER A 52 -15.98 -5.92 8.98
CA SER A 52 -14.62 -5.45 9.20
C SER A 52 -13.60 -6.16 8.31
N TRP A 53 -13.76 -7.45 8.00
CA TRP A 53 -12.84 -8.15 7.10
C TRP A 53 -12.81 -7.55 5.69
N ASN A 54 -13.94 -7.05 5.22
CA ASN A 54 -14.02 -6.42 3.90
C ASN A 54 -13.24 -5.11 3.82
N LEU A 55 -12.93 -4.43 4.94
CA LEU A 55 -11.99 -3.30 4.94
C LEU A 55 -10.59 -3.74 4.55
N TYR A 56 -10.14 -4.90 5.03
CA TYR A 56 -8.84 -5.47 4.66
C TYR A 56 -8.76 -5.72 3.13
N ILE A 57 -9.84 -6.25 2.54
CA ILE A 57 -9.94 -6.52 1.11
C ILE A 57 -10.08 -5.22 0.29
N LEU A 58 -10.73 -4.19 0.82
CA LEU A 58 -11.02 -2.92 0.14
C LEU A 58 -9.80 -1.98 0.08
N GLY A 59 -8.92 -2.01 1.10
CA GLY A 59 -7.74 -1.15 1.20
C GLY A 59 -6.90 -1.02 -0.10
N PRO A 60 -6.57 -2.12 -0.81
CA PRO A 60 -5.85 -2.08 -2.08
C PRO A 60 -6.50 -1.19 -3.15
N PHE A 61 -7.84 -1.17 -3.24
CA PHE A 61 -8.55 -0.30 -4.17
C PHE A 61 -8.49 1.17 -3.75
N ILE A 62 -8.64 1.47 -2.46
CA ILE A 62 -8.50 2.83 -1.95
C ILE A 62 -7.11 3.38 -2.30
N ASN A 63 -6.06 2.57 -2.12
CA ASN A 63 -4.70 2.93 -2.54
C ASN A 63 -4.59 3.11 -4.06
N SER A 64 -5.22 2.25 -4.85
CA SER A 64 -5.09 2.31 -6.30
C SER A 64 -5.62 3.61 -6.86
N VAL A 65 -6.75 4.06 -6.32
CA VAL A 65 -7.36 5.34 -6.66
C VAL A 65 -6.46 6.52 -6.27
N ASN A 66 -5.77 6.47 -5.11
CA ASN A 66 -4.79 7.50 -4.70
C ASN A 66 -3.62 7.62 -5.69
N ASN A 67 -3.11 6.47 -6.14
CA ASN A 67 -2.01 6.40 -7.09
C ASN A 67 -2.42 6.98 -8.45
N ILE A 68 -3.58 6.58 -8.97
CA ILE A 68 -4.07 7.07 -10.26
C ILE A 68 -4.37 8.56 -10.21
N TYR A 69 -5.03 9.06 -9.16
CA TYR A 69 -5.18 10.52 -8.98
C TYR A 69 -3.83 11.23 -8.94
N SER A 70 -2.81 10.64 -8.30
CA SER A 70 -1.47 11.26 -8.23
C SER A 70 -0.83 11.44 -9.61
N ILE A 71 -1.15 10.58 -10.58
CA ILE A 71 -0.69 10.63 -11.97
C ILE A 71 -1.55 11.58 -12.81
N THR A 72 -2.87 11.38 -12.80
CA THR A 72 -3.79 12.03 -13.75
C THR A 72 -4.27 13.40 -13.30
N LYS A 73 -4.29 13.65 -11.98
CA LYS A 73 -4.96 14.81 -11.35
C LYS A 73 -6.45 14.92 -11.71
N ASP A 74 -7.06 13.81 -12.13
CA ASP A 74 -8.47 13.75 -12.48
C ASP A 74 -9.32 13.55 -11.22
N ASP A 75 -10.10 14.58 -10.88
CA ASP A 75 -10.96 14.61 -9.71
C ASP A 75 -11.97 13.47 -9.66
N TYR A 76 -12.36 12.88 -10.81
CA TYR A 76 -13.27 11.74 -10.88
C TYR A 76 -12.84 10.58 -9.96
N TYR A 77 -11.55 10.27 -9.95
CA TYR A 77 -11.00 9.21 -9.09
C TYR A 77 -11.15 9.56 -7.61
N LEU A 78 -10.91 10.82 -7.24
CA LEU A 78 -11.04 11.27 -5.87
C LEU A 78 -12.51 11.28 -5.41
N ASP A 79 -13.43 11.73 -6.27
CA ASP A 79 -14.88 11.69 -6.05
C ASP A 79 -15.35 10.24 -5.78
N CYS A 80 -14.90 9.27 -6.58
CA CYS A 80 -15.14 7.84 -6.38
C CYS A 80 -14.62 7.36 -5.01
N ASN A 81 -13.39 7.71 -4.63
CA ASN A 81 -12.82 7.27 -3.35
C ASN A 81 -13.58 7.85 -2.15
N LEU A 82 -13.89 9.15 -2.19
CA LEU A 82 -14.64 9.82 -1.13
C LEU A 82 -16.05 9.25 -0.96
N LYS A 83 -16.69 8.82 -2.05
CA LYS A 83 -17.99 8.13 -1.99
C LYS A 83 -17.89 6.80 -1.24
N LEU A 84 -16.90 5.97 -1.54
CA LEU A 84 -16.67 4.70 -0.84
C LEU A 84 -16.37 4.90 0.65
N ILE A 85 -15.55 5.88 1.00
CA ILE A 85 -15.20 6.18 2.39
C ILE A 85 -16.42 6.67 3.18
N LYS A 86 -17.26 7.51 2.56
CA LYS A 86 -18.53 7.93 3.18
C LYS A 86 -19.46 6.75 3.39
N GLN A 87 -19.55 5.82 2.44
CA GLN A 87 -20.32 4.59 2.62
C GLN A 87 -19.78 3.76 3.79
N LEU A 88 -18.46 3.55 3.90
CA LEU A 88 -17.86 2.86 5.03
C LEU A 88 -18.30 3.50 6.35
N ILE A 89 -18.17 4.83 6.48
CA ILE A 89 -18.56 5.59 7.68
C ILE A 89 -20.05 5.45 7.98
N GLN A 90 -20.91 5.54 6.96
CA GLN A 90 -22.37 5.39 7.10
C GLN A 90 -22.78 3.99 7.55
N HIS A 91 -21.98 2.97 7.24
CA HIS A 91 -22.22 1.57 7.59
C HIS A 91 -21.42 1.14 8.82
N THR A 92 -21.26 2.05 9.78
CA THR A 92 -20.70 1.75 11.10
C THR A 92 -21.80 1.63 12.12
N ASP A 93 -21.53 0.88 13.18
CA ASP A 93 -22.38 0.82 14.36
C ASP A 93 -21.52 1.02 15.62
N PRO A 94 -22.08 1.57 16.71
CA PRO A 94 -21.39 1.61 18.00
C PRO A 94 -21.05 0.22 18.51
N SER A 95 -19.86 0.05 19.09
CA SER A 95 -19.37 -1.25 19.56
C SER A 95 -20.29 -1.96 20.54
N ASN A 96 -20.97 -1.22 21.41
CA ASN A 96 -21.95 -1.79 22.33
C ASN A 96 -23.18 -2.45 21.65
N LYS A 97 -23.43 -2.18 20.36
CA LYS A 97 -24.49 -2.82 19.57
C LYS A 97 -24.07 -4.14 18.93
N PHE A 98 -22.77 -4.42 18.87
CA PHE A 98 -22.29 -5.71 18.35
C PHE A 98 -22.46 -6.80 19.41
N GLY A 99 -23.27 -7.81 19.09
CA GLY A 99 -23.59 -8.90 20.02
C GLY A 99 -22.34 -9.56 20.61
N LYS A 100 -21.34 -9.85 19.76
CA LYS A 100 -20.12 -10.58 20.14
C LYS A 100 -18.86 -9.71 20.28
N SER A 101 -18.97 -8.39 20.14
CA SER A 101 -17.78 -7.54 20.31
C SER A 101 -17.23 -7.66 21.72
N GLN A 102 -15.90 -7.73 21.80
CA GLN A 102 -15.12 -7.67 23.03
C GLN A 102 -15.10 -6.26 23.65
N PHE A 103 -15.64 -5.26 22.94
CA PHE A 103 -15.76 -3.89 23.42
C PHE A 103 -17.24 -3.51 23.54
N LYS A 104 -17.58 -2.76 24.59
CA LYS A 104 -18.95 -2.31 24.88
C LYS A 104 -19.03 -0.79 25.05
N ASP A 105 -18.21 -0.07 24.28
CA ASP A 105 -18.14 1.39 24.27
C ASP A 105 -18.99 2.00 23.12
N GLN A 106 -18.94 3.33 22.97
CA GLN A 106 -19.68 4.09 21.97
C GLN A 106 -18.89 4.39 20.69
N TYR A 107 -17.66 3.86 20.56
CA TYR A 107 -16.91 4.11 19.33
C TYR A 107 -17.56 3.38 18.16
N LEU A 108 -17.54 4.04 17.00
CA LEU A 108 -18.07 3.47 15.77
C LEU A 108 -17.04 2.52 15.15
N GLY A 109 -17.52 1.39 14.64
CA GLY A 109 -16.66 0.41 13.99
C GLY A 109 -17.45 -0.57 13.14
N TRP A 110 -16.81 -1.70 12.87
CA TRP A 110 -17.35 -2.81 12.10
C TRP A 110 -17.04 -4.12 12.82
N ALA A 111 -18.00 -5.03 12.88
CA ALA A 111 -17.78 -6.38 13.40
C ALA A 111 -17.30 -7.30 12.26
N ASN A 112 -16.54 -8.33 12.57
CA ASN A 112 -16.12 -9.33 11.59
C ASN A 112 -17.24 -10.34 11.32
N HIS A 113 -17.50 -10.57 10.03
CA HIS A 113 -18.54 -11.50 9.56
C HIS A 113 -18.04 -12.56 8.58
N SER A 114 -16.86 -12.40 7.96
CA SER A 114 -16.42 -13.29 6.88
C SER A 114 -14.93 -13.63 6.84
N HIS A 115 -14.16 -13.37 7.90
CA HIS A 115 -12.75 -13.78 7.92
C HIS A 115 -12.59 -15.29 7.64
N PRO A 116 -11.71 -15.72 6.72
CA PRO A 116 -11.62 -17.12 6.28
C PRO A 116 -11.44 -18.14 7.40
N GLU A 117 -10.68 -17.78 8.44
CA GLU A 117 -10.39 -18.67 9.56
C GLU A 117 -11.34 -18.49 10.75
N SER A 118 -11.85 -17.27 10.97
CA SER A 118 -12.64 -16.94 12.18
C SER A 118 -14.15 -16.91 11.89
N GLY A 119 -14.55 -16.97 10.61
CA GLY A 119 -15.93 -16.86 10.18
C GLY A 119 -16.62 -15.59 10.69
N ASN A 120 -17.88 -15.75 11.10
CA ASN A 120 -18.66 -14.70 11.76
C ASN A 120 -18.54 -14.77 13.28
N ASP A 121 -17.42 -14.28 13.79
CA ASP A 121 -17.19 -14.18 15.24
C ASP A 121 -17.73 -12.88 15.86
N GLY A 122 -18.16 -11.91 15.04
CA GLY A 122 -18.72 -10.63 15.48
C GLY A 122 -17.78 -9.77 16.33
N LYS A 123 -16.47 -10.05 16.29
CA LYS A 123 -15.44 -9.31 17.00
C LYS A 123 -14.93 -8.13 16.17
N GLU A 124 -14.27 -7.19 16.83
CA GLU A 124 -13.62 -6.07 16.17
C GLU A 124 -12.10 -6.29 16.08
N TYR A 125 -11.47 -5.89 14.98
CA TYR A 125 -10.04 -6.13 14.78
C TYR A 125 -9.29 -4.87 14.36
N PRO A 126 -8.26 -4.43 15.14
CA PRO A 126 -7.48 -3.25 14.78
C PRO A 126 -6.75 -3.43 13.45
N LEU A 127 -6.42 -4.67 13.10
CA LEU A 127 -5.77 -4.98 11.82
C LEU A 127 -6.64 -4.63 10.63
N PHE A 128 -7.89 -5.08 10.61
CA PHE A 128 -8.72 -4.92 9.42
C PHE A 128 -9.01 -3.44 9.15
N GLU A 129 -9.26 -2.67 10.23
CA GLU A 129 -9.45 -1.22 10.12
C GLU A 129 -8.16 -0.50 9.71
N SER A 130 -7.05 -0.70 10.41
CA SER A 130 -5.78 0.00 10.11
C SER A 130 -5.25 -0.31 8.72
N TYR A 131 -5.49 -1.52 8.21
CA TYR A 131 -5.08 -1.91 6.87
C TYR A 131 -5.72 -1.01 5.80
N CYS A 132 -7.03 -0.78 5.87
CA CYS A 132 -7.72 0.15 4.96
C CYS A 132 -7.38 1.60 5.28
N TRP A 133 -7.38 1.97 6.56
CA TRP A 133 -7.37 3.36 6.97
C TRP A 133 -6.05 4.08 6.69
N ARG A 134 -4.94 3.35 6.53
CA ARG A 134 -3.65 3.93 6.08
C ARG A 134 -3.73 4.59 4.70
N TYR A 135 -4.65 4.15 3.85
CA TYR A 135 -4.89 4.74 2.53
C TYR A 135 -5.96 5.83 2.57
N VAL A 136 -6.89 5.74 3.53
CA VAL A 136 -7.86 6.82 3.81
C VAL A 136 -7.12 8.07 4.32
N THR A 137 -6.14 7.91 5.22
CA THR A 137 -5.35 9.05 5.71
C THR A 137 -4.48 9.66 4.62
N GLU A 138 -4.00 8.86 3.67
CA GLU A 138 -3.26 9.38 2.51
C GLU A 138 -4.14 10.30 1.65
N ILE A 139 -5.43 9.99 1.46
CA ILE A 139 -6.37 10.87 0.75
C ILE A 139 -6.56 12.18 1.49
N LEU A 140 -6.76 12.12 2.82
CA LEU A 140 -6.85 13.33 3.62
C LEU A 140 -5.59 14.18 3.44
N LEU A 141 -4.41 13.57 3.42
CA LEU A 141 -3.15 14.28 3.21
C LEU A 141 -3.07 14.88 1.80
N ILE A 142 -3.50 14.16 0.76
CA ILE A 142 -3.59 14.65 -0.63
C ILE A 142 -4.49 15.90 -0.68
N ILE A 143 -5.69 15.84 -0.09
CA ILE A 143 -6.64 16.96 -0.05
C ILE A 143 -6.06 18.13 0.76
N ASN A 144 -5.43 17.85 1.90
CA ASN A 144 -4.87 18.88 2.77
C ASN A 144 -3.75 19.68 2.09
N ASN A 145 -2.95 19.03 1.23
CA ASN A 145 -1.79 19.63 0.58
C ASN A 145 -2.13 20.37 -0.73
N ASP A 146 -3.39 20.36 -1.16
CA ASP A 146 -3.85 21.08 -2.36
C ASP A 146 -5.00 22.02 -1.97
N ALA A 147 -4.75 23.34 -2.03
CA ALA A 147 -5.73 24.35 -1.63
C ALA A 147 -7.04 24.30 -2.45
N ARG A 148 -6.97 23.89 -3.73
CA ARG A 148 -8.15 23.72 -4.59
C ARG A 148 -8.99 22.55 -4.09
N LEU A 149 -8.36 21.41 -3.82
CA LEU A 149 -9.04 20.23 -3.28
C LEU A 149 -9.63 20.51 -1.89
N LYS A 150 -8.85 21.15 -1.01
CA LYS A 150 -9.29 21.50 0.34
C LYS A 150 -10.53 22.39 0.34
N ARG A 151 -10.66 23.28 -0.63
CA ARG A 151 -11.88 24.08 -0.85
C ARG A 151 -13.03 23.24 -1.41
N LYS A 152 -12.80 22.47 -2.48
CA LYS A 152 -13.82 21.63 -3.14
C LYS A 152 -14.42 20.59 -2.19
N TYR A 153 -13.57 19.89 -1.44
CA TYR A 153 -13.95 18.75 -0.61
C TYR A 153 -14.02 19.07 0.89
N LYS A 154 -14.16 20.35 1.26
CA LYS A 154 -14.10 20.80 2.66
C LYS A 154 -14.98 19.97 3.62
N ASN A 155 -16.22 19.69 3.22
CA ASN A 155 -17.17 18.95 4.06
C ASN A 155 -16.80 17.47 4.20
N ASP A 156 -16.51 16.81 3.08
CA ASP A 156 -16.08 15.41 3.07
C ASP A 156 -14.76 15.23 3.86
N TYR A 157 -13.80 16.14 3.65
CA TYR A 157 -12.54 16.16 4.38
C TYR A 157 -12.76 16.28 5.89
N ASN A 158 -13.58 17.22 6.36
CA ASN A 158 -13.84 17.41 7.78
C ASN A 158 -14.57 16.21 8.40
N LEU A 159 -15.56 15.65 7.69
CA LEU A 159 -16.28 14.45 8.12
C LEU A 159 -15.32 13.28 8.32
N ILE A 160 -14.50 13.00 7.31
CA ILE A 160 -13.58 11.86 7.31
C ILE A 160 -12.46 12.07 8.32
N LEU A 161 -11.90 13.29 8.43
CA LEU A 161 -10.88 13.60 9.43
C LEU A 161 -11.41 13.42 10.86
N ASN A 162 -12.58 13.97 11.17
CA ASN A 162 -13.18 13.84 12.50
C ASN A 162 -13.49 12.38 12.84
N PHE A 163 -14.03 11.62 11.87
CA PHE A 163 -14.25 10.19 12.05
C PHE A 163 -12.94 9.44 12.29
N THR A 164 -11.89 9.76 11.52
CA THR A 164 -10.57 9.15 11.65
C THR A 164 -9.94 9.44 13.01
N GLU A 165 -9.98 10.68 13.49
CA GLU A 165 -9.40 11.03 14.78
C GLU A 165 -10.11 10.31 15.93
N LYS A 166 -11.46 10.25 15.92
CA LYS A 166 -12.28 9.69 17.00
C LYS A 166 -12.44 8.17 16.92
N ASN A 167 -12.98 7.66 15.80
CA ASN A 167 -13.42 6.28 15.69
C ASN A 167 -12.35 5.33 15.16
N ILE A 168 -11.21 5.84 14.71
CA ILE A 168 -10.06 5.03 14.32
C ILE A 168 -8.93 5.22 15.32
N PHE A 169 -8.29 6.38 15.35
CA PHE A 169 -7.13 6.55 16.23
C PHE A 169 -7.50 6.49 17.72
N GLU A 170 -8.40 7.36 18.18
CA GLU A 170 -8.71 7.46 19.62
C GLU A 170 -9.33 6.16 20.15
N LYS A 171 -10.24 5.55 19.39
CA LYS A 171 -10.80 4.22 19.67
C LYS A 171 -9.74 3.18 20.03
N TRP A 172 -8.79 2.94 19.12
CA TRP A 172 -7.80 1.88 19.35
C TRP A 172 -6.74 2.29 20.35
N TYR A 173 -6.41 3.58 20.44
CA TYR A 173 -5.48 4.08 21.45
C TYR A 173 -6.04 3.96 22.87
N SER A 174 -7.33 4.26 23.08
CA SER A 174 -7.98 4.19 24.40
C SER A 174 -8.28 2.76 24.86
N ARG A 175 -8.53 1.84 23.91
CA ARG A 175 -8.72 0.41 24.20
C ARG A 175 -7.44 -0.31 24.65
N GLY A 176 -6.28 0.32 24.49
CA GLY A 176 -5.01 -0.19 25.00
C GLY A 176 -3.88 -0.08 23.99
N ARG A 177 -2.67 0.16 24.50
CA ARG A 177 -1.47 0.34 23.68
C ARG A 177 -1.20 -0.84 22.76
N ASP A 178 -1.55 -2.05 23.15
CA ASP A 178 -1.32 -3.26 22.35
C ASP A 178 -2.12 -3.27 21.05
N HIS A 179 -3.18 -2.47 20.90
CA HIS A 179 -3.90 -2.36 19.63
C HIS A 179 -3.16 -1.52 18.58
N ILE A 180 -2.31 -0.59 19.03
CA ILE A 180 -1.46 0.29 18.20
C ILE A 180 -0.04 -0.30 18.06
N TYR A 181 0.56 -0.69 19.19
CA TYR A 181 1.94 -1.17 19.32
C TYR A 181 2.04 -2.71 19.39
N ARG A 182 1.33 -3.43 18.52
CA ARG A 182 1.35 -4.91 18.45
C ARG A 182 2.76 -5.48 18.33
N SER A 183 3.02 -6.70 18.79
CA SER A 183 4.37 -7.32 18.79
C SER A 183 5.06 -7.37 17.42
N ASN A 184 4.29 -7.40 16.33
CA ASN A 184 4.79 -7.50 14.96
C ASN A 184 4.94 -6.11 14.28
N LEU A 185 6.08 -5.87 13.60
CA LEU A 185 6.38 -4.64 12.85
C LEU A 185 5.40 -4.30 11.73
N HIS A 186 4.91 -5.30 10.98
CA HIS A 186 3.90 -5.12 9.94
C HIS A 186 2.66 -4.39 10.48
N MET A 187 2.13 -4.87 11.61
CA MET A 187 0.95 -4.27 12.22
C MET A 187 1.22 -2.83 12.67
N ARG A 188 2.40 -2.58 13.24
CA ARG A 188 2.81 -1.24 13.66
C ARG A 188 3.01 -0.28 12.49
N SER A 189 3.42 -0.77 11.31
CA SER A 189 3.67 0.10 10.15
C SER A 189 2.38 0.74 9.61
N HIS A 190 1.24 0.04 9.69
CA HIS A 190 -0.07 0.62 9.34
C HIS A 190 -0.40 1.80 10.25
N TRP A 191 -0.27 1.61 11.57
CA TRP A 191 -0.53 2.65 12.56
C TRP A 191 0.46 3.80 12.46
N ALA A 192 1.74 3.51 12.23
CA ALA A 192 2.75 4.52 12.00
C ALA A 192 2.40 5.38 10.77
N ARG A 193 1.94 4.77 9.66
CA ARG A 193 1.48 5.50 8.47
C ARG A 193 0.29 6.41 8.79
N ILE A 194 -0.76 5.87 9.42
CA ILE A 194 -1.94 6.63 9.84
C ILE A 194 -1.54 7.84 10.69
N CYS A 195 -0.71 7.62 11.71
CA CYS A 195 -0.28 8.67 12.62
C CYS A 195 0.66 9.68 11.95
N PHE A 196 1.50 9.24 11.01
CA PHE A 196 2.33 10.13 10.23
C PHE A 196 1.47 11.11 9.41
N ASP A 197 0.48 10.61 8.68
CA ASP A 197 -0.45 11.44 7.91
C ASP A 197 -1.24 12.40 8.80
N LEU A 198 -1.80 11.90 9.90
CA LEU A 198 -2.56 12.72 10.86
C LEU A 198 -1.69 13.80 11.49
N TYR A 199 -0.41 13.54 11.78
CA TYR A 199 0.51 14.56 12.25
C TYR A 199 0.79 15.61 11.17
N LEU A 200 1.04 15.21 9.92
CA LEU A 200 1.25 16.15 8.83
C LEU A 200 0.06 17.08 8.65
N ILE A 201 -1.16 16.56 8.81
CA ILE A 201 -2.43 17.29 8.69
C ILE A 201 -2.69 18.19 9.90
N THR A 202 -2.64 17.65 11.12
CA THR A 202 -3.18 18.30 12.33
C THR A 202 -2.11 18.95 13.21
N LYS A 203 -0.84 18.56 13.05
CA LYS A 203 0.28 18.89 13.93
C LYS A 203 0.11 18.47 15.40
N LYS A 204 -0.87 17.62 15.73
CA LYS A 204 -1.09 17.14 17.11
C LYS A 204 0.01 16.14 17.52
N ASN A 205 0.67 16.42 18.64
CA ASN A 205 1.84 15.64 19.10
C ASN A 205 1.53 14.17 19.40
N LYS A 206 0.30 13.83 19.80
CA LYS A 206 -0.11 12.44 20.06
C LYS A 206 0.13 11.49 18.88
N TYR A 207 0.02 12.00 17.66
CA TYR A 207 0.32 11.25 16.44
C TYR A 207 1.82 11.11 16.20
N LYS A 208 2.57 12.19 16.49
CA LYS A 208 4.03 12.22 16.37
C LYS A 208 4.70 11.13 17.20
N ILE A 209 4.26 10.98 18.45
CA ILE A 209 4.78 9.97 19.37
C ILE A 209 4.71 8.56 18.77
N VAL A 210 3.62 8.22 18.09
CA VAL A 210 3.40 6.87 17.56
C VAL A 210 4.35 6.55 16.40
N PHE A 211 4.45 7.43 15.40
CA PHE A 211 5.31 7.15 14.26
C PHE A 211 6.80 7.35 14.59
N ASP A 212 7.17 8.25 15.51
CA ASP A 212 8.56 8.37 15.95
C ASP A 212 9.03 7.12 16.70
N ASN A 213 8.18 6.57 17.57
CA ASN A 213 8.49 5.31 18.25
C ASN A 213 8.71 4.17 17.24
N PHE A 214 7.89 4.12 16.19
CA PHE A 214 8.06 3.16 15.12
C PHE A 214 9.34 3.41 14.31
N ASP A 215 9.63 4.66 13.92
CA ASP A 215 10.85 5.04 13.20
C ASP A 215 12.10 4.64 14.00
N ASP A 216 12.12 4.87 15.31
CA ASP A 216 13.24 4.52 16.18
C ASP A 216 13.44 3.00 16.26
N ILE A 217 12.36 2.23 16.40
CA ILE A 217 12.43 0.77 16.41
C ILE A 217 12.91 0.23 15.06
N LEU A 218 12.37 0.79 13.96
CA LEU A 218 12.73 0.40 12.61
C LEU A 218 14.22 0.68 12.34
N LEU A 219 14.69 1.88 12.69
CA LEU A 219 16.09 2.28 12.54
C LEU A 219 17.03 1.44 13.41
N LYS A 220 16.66 1.11 14.65
CA LYS A 220 17.46 0.23 15.51
C LYS A 220 17.58 -1.17 14.90
N ARG A 221 16.46 -1.73 14.40
CA ARG A 221 16.46 -3.07 13.78
C ARG A 221 17.25 -3.11 12.47
N LEU A 222 17.14 -2.07 11.63
CA LEU A 222 17.83 -2.00 10.35
C LEU A 222 19.29 -1.52 10.46
N GLY A 223 19.61 -0.70 11.45
CA GLY A 223 20.98 -0.28 11.76
C GLY A 223 21.89 -1.46 12.16
N ASN A 224 21.31 -2.50 12.78
CA ASN A 224 22.00 -3.75 13.06
C ASN A 224 22.32 -4.57 11.80
N VAL A 225 21.65 -4.32 10.67
CA VAL A 225 21.89 -5.03 9.39
C VAL A 225 23.22 -4.60 8.75
N ASN A 226 23.74 -3.40 9.05
CA ASN A 226 25.02 -2.91 8.51
C ASN A 226 26.27 -3.53 9.19
N ARG A 227 26.12 -4.36 10.24
CA ARG A 227 27.26 -4.96 10.95
C ARG A 227 27.61 -6.39 10.52
N THR A 228 26.86 -6.97 9.60
CA THR A 228 27.21 -8.27 9.00
C THR A 228 27.16 -8.13 7.49
N LYS A 229 28.30 -8.36 6.82
CA LYS A 229 28.43 -8.45 5.35
C LYS A 229 27.65 -9.61 4.72
N SER A 230 26.76 -10.23 5.48
CA SER A 230 25.70 -11.11 5.03
C SER A 230 24.47 -10.71 5.83
N VAL A 231 23.34 -10.52 5.16
CA VAL A 231 22.05 -10.67 5.84
C VAL A 231 22.03 -12.15 6.22
N ASN A 232 22.38 -12.46 7.47
CA ASN A 232 22.52 -13.82 7.95
C ASN A 232 21.15 -14.49 7.88
N THR A 233 20.99 -15.45 6.97
CA THR A 233 19.74 -16.15 6.67
C THR A 233 19.43 -17.28 7.65
N ASN A 234 20.24 -17.46 8.71
CA ASN A 234 19.99 -18.41 9.79
C ASN A 234 19.24 -17.76 10.96
N LEU A 235 17.91 -17.84 10.90
CA LEU A 235 16.94 -17.34 11.89
C LEU A 235 16.48 -18.45 12.86
N ASN A 236 17.42 -19.10 13.56
CA ASN A 236 17.10 -19.98 14.70
C ASN A 236 17.43 -19.31 16.05
N SER A 237 17.39 -17.98 16.11
CA SER A 237 17.77 -17.18 17.28
C SER A 237 16.62 -16.22 17.62
N PRO A 238 16.34 -15.90 18.90
CA PRO A 238 15.18 -15.13 19.37
C PRO A 238 15.17 -13.63 18.95
N ASN A 239 15.69 -13.31 17.77
CA ASN A 239 15.98 -11.98 17.24
C ASN A 239 15.15 -11.66 15.97
N TYR A 240 13.82 -11.62 16.12
CA TYR A 240 12.83 -10.65 15.60
C TYR A 240 13.00 -9.91 14.24
N LEU A 241 13.49 -10.56 13.19
CA LEU A 241 13.26 -10.13 11.79
C LEU A 241 12.66 -11.24 10.90
N GLU A 242 11.87 -12.13 11.49
CA GLU A 242 11.04 -13.11 10.78
C GLU A 242 9.69 -12.48 10.41
N GLN A 243 9.63 -11.83 9.26
CA GLN A 243 8.37 -11.43 8.63
C GLN A 243 8.28 -12.16 7.30
N ASP A 244 7.13 -12.77 7.00
CA ASP A 244 6.88 -13.22 5.64
C ASP A 244 6.87 -12.03 4.66
N LEU A 245 7.01 -12.32 3.36
CA LEU A 245 7.11 -11.29 2.33
C LEU A 245 5.88 -10.35 2.28
N PRO A 246 4.63 -10.84 2.43
CA PRO A 246 3.45 -9.98 2.58
C PRO A 246 3.54 -9.00 3.76
N HIS A 247 4.07 -9.42 4.90
CA HIS A 247 4.26 -8.56 6.07
C HIS A 247 5.35 -7.51 5.86
N ALA A 248 6.47 -7.89 5.23
CA ALA A 248 7.53 -6.97 4.85
C ALA A 248 7.07 -5.93 3.81
N ASN A 249 6.13 -6.29 2.93
CA ASN A 249 5.59 -5.41 1.89
C ASN A 249 4.98 -4.13 2.47
N ALA A 250 4.20 -4.24 3.54
CA ALA A 250 3.61 -3.08 4.23
C ALA A 250 4.66 -2.19 4.91
N LEU A 251 5.75 -2.78 5.41
CA LEU A 251 6.86 -2.03 6.00
C LEU A 251 7.57 -1.19 4.94
N VAL A 252 7.90 -1.80 3.79
CA VAL A 252 8.48 -1.09 2.64
C VAL A 252 7.55 0.02 2.19
N GLY A 253 6.24 -0.26 2.08
CA GLY A 253 5.23 0.75 1.72
C GLY A 253 5.23 1.95 2.68
N TYR A 254 5.33 1.72 4.00
CA TYR A 254 5.50 2.80 4.97
C TYR A 254 6.77 3.61 4.73
N MET A 255 7.91 2.96 4.50
CA MET A 255 9.19 3.65 4.29
C MET A 255 9.14 4.55 3.05
N PHE A 256 8.60 4.06 1.93
CA PHE A 256 8.38 4.86 0.73
C PHE A 256 7.47 6.06 0.98
N HIS A 257 6.36 5.82 1.69
CA HIS A 257 5.40 6.86 2.04
C HIS A 257 6.04 7.94 2.92
N ARG A 258 6.82 7.54 3.94
CA ARG A 258 7.56 8.44 4.83
C ARG A 258 8.58 9.27 4.07
N GLU A 259 9.34 8.66 3.17
CA GLU A 259 10.38 9.33 2.38
C GLU A 259 9.86 10.40 1.43
N ARG A 260 8.64 10.23 0.90
CA ARG A 260 7.98 11.22 0.06
C ARG A 260 7.87 12.60 0.75
N TYR A 261 7.77 12.60 2.08
CA TYR A 261 7.55 13.81 2.88
C TYR A 261 8.72 14.15 3.82
N ASN A 262 9.61 13.19 4.10
CA ASN A 262 10.76 13.40 4.99
C ASN A 262 11.87 12.41 4.66
N LYS A 263 13.01 12.91 4.22
CA LYS A 263 14.13 12.15 3.63
C LYS A 263 14.95 11.28 4.62
N LYS A 264 14.45 11.00 5.83
CA LYS A 264 15.22 10.43 6.95
C LYS A 264 15.59 8.94 6.76
N LEU A 265 14.75 8.17 6.08
CA LEU A 265 14.88 6.74 5.81
C LEU A 265 15.45 6.42 4.43
N ASN A 266 15.87 7.41 3.62
CA ASN A 266 16.40 7.20 2.26
C ASN A 266 17.57 6.20 2.22
N LYS A 267 18.50 6.32 3.18
CA LYS A 267 19.62 5.38 3.31
C LYS A 267 19.12 3.96 3.57
N VAL A 268 18.07 3.85 4.38
CA VAL A 268 17.47 2.57 4.78
C VAL A 268 16.71 1.93 3.63
N LEU A 269 15.91 2.70 2.88
CA LEU A 269 15.26 2.22 1.65
C LEU A 269 16.28 1.68 0.64
N ARG A 270 17.40 2.40 0.44
CA ARG A 270 18.47 1.95 -0.47
C ARG A 270 19.14 0.66 0.02
N SER A 271 19.45 0.56 1.32
CA SER A 271 20.02 -0.67 1.89
C SER A 271 19.05 -1.86 1.76
N PHE A 272 17.76 -1.63 1.97
CA PHE A 272 16.74 -2.68 1.82
C PHE A 272 16.55 -3.10 0.36
N TYR A 273 16.62 -2.14 -0.57
CA TYR A 273 16.66 -2.41 -2.00
C TYR A 273 17.82 -3.33 -2.38
N THR A 274 19.06 -2.98 -1.99
CA THR A 274 20.25 -3.81 -2.27
C THR A 274 20.09 -5.22 -1.70
N ALA A 275 19.61 -5.33 -0.45
CA ALA A 275 19.37 -6.64 0.16
C ALA A 275 18.29 -7.46 -0.58
N PHE A 276 17.21 -6.82 -1.04
CA PHE A 276 16.11 -7.48 -1.75
C PHE A 276 16.50 -7.88 -3.19
N TYR A 277 17.05 -6.93 -3.96
CA TYR A 277 17.38 -7.08 -5.38
C TYR A 277 18.51 -8.09 -5.59
N ASP A 278 19.62 -7.97 -4.84
CA ASP A 278 20.81 -8.79 -5.06
C ASP A 278 20.66 -10.23 -4.55
N ASN A 279 19.82 -10.47 -3.54
CA ASN A 279 19.74 -11.78 -2.89
C ASN A 279 18.50 -12.61 -3.24
N SER A 280 17.39 -11.97 -3.60
CA SER A 280 16.08 -12.66 -3.61
C SER A 280 15.38 -12.64 -4.96
N PHE A 281 15.72 -11.72 -5.86
CA PHE A 281 14.95 -11.51 -7.08
C PHE A 281 15.45 -12.32 -8.29
N HIS A 282 16.78 -12.48 -8.42
CA HIS A 282 17.44 -13.12 -9.59
C HIS A 282 17.96 -14.54 -9.37
N LYS A 283 17.80 -15.11 -8.16
CA LYS A 283 18.15 -16.53 -7.94
C LYS A 283 16.94 -17.39 -8.28
N ASP A 284 17.16 -18.54 -8.95
CA ASP A 284 16.15 -19.55 -9.36
C ASP A 284 15.26 -20.07 -8.22
N HIS A 285 15.51 -19.58 -7.02
CA HIS A 285 14.60 -19.59 -5.91
C HIS A 285 14.28 -18.14 -5.53
N MET A 286 13.20 -17.59 -6.08
CA MET A 286 12.30 -16.77 -5.28
C MET A 286 11.64 -17.65 -4.18
N SER A 287 12.43 -18.47 -3.47
CA SER A 287 12.10 -18.99 -2.15
C SER A 287 12.13 -17.75 -1.27
N LEU A 288 11.04 -16.99 -1.26
CA LEU A 288 10.04 -17.14 -0.22
C LEU A 288 10.76 -17.05 1.13
N TYR A 289 10.70 -15.82 1.66
CA TYR A 289 10.85 -15.38 3.05
C TYR A 289 12.22 -15.01 3.63
N LEU A 290 12.15 -14.14 4.66
CA LEU A 290 13.03 -14.25 5.83
C LEU A 290 12.71 -15.53 6.67
N GLN A 291 11.50 -16.12 6.67
CA GLN A 291 11.23 -17.60 6.64
C GLN A 291 9.71 -17.94 6.46
N GLY A 292 9.39 -19.12 5.91
CA GLY A 292 8.09 -19.85 5.71
C GLY A 292 6.68 -19.17 5.68
N GLY A 293 5.78 -19.58 4.74
CA GLY A 293 4.32 -19.26 4.56
C GLY A 293 3.89 -17.93 3.82
N SER A 294 3.36 -17.81 2.59
CA SER A 294 2.52 -18.62 1.69
C SER A 294 2.91 -18.56 0.17
N LYS A 295 2.35 -19.48 -0.64
CA LYS A 295 2.54 -19.62 -2.11
C LYS A 295 1.93 -18.50 -2.98
N THR A 296 1.40 -17.43 -2.39
CA THR A 296 0.76 -16.33 -3.15
C THR A 296 1.40 -15.00 -2.77
N MET A 297 2.36 -14.56 -3.58
CA MET A 297 3.01 -13.27 -3.43
C MET A 297 2.00 -12.14 -3.62
N ASN A 298 1.80 -11.31 -2.60
CA ASN A 298 1.10 -10.03 -2.76
C ASN A 298 2.11 -8.88 -2.68
N ILE A 299 2.84 -8.64 -3.77
CA ILE A 299 3.82 -7.53 -3.90
C ILE A 299 3.17 -6.23 -4.36
N SER A 300 1.84 -6.15 -4.50
CA SER A 300 1.11 -5.05 -5.12
C SER A 300 1.18 -3.70 -4.39
N ASP A 301 1.87 -3.60 -3.26
CA ASP A 301 1.95 -2.39 -2.42
C ASP A 301 3.40 -1.88 -2.31
N GLY A 302 4.14 -2.21 -1.25
CA GLY A 302 5.45 -1.61 -0.98
C GLY A 302 6.58 -2.04 -1.91
N PHE A 303 6.78 -3.34 -2.14
CA PHE A 303 7.90 -3.83 -2.96
C PHE A 303 7.82 -3.35 -4.40
N ILE A 304 6.61 -3.34 -4.98
CA ILE A 304 6.43 -2.85 -6.34
C ILE A 304 6.85 -1.38 -6.48
N MET A 305 6.86 -0.59 -5.40
CA MET A 305 7.31 0.81 -5.45
C MET A 305 8.80 0.96 -5.76
N TYR A 306 9.63 -0.08 -5.65
CA TYR A 306 11.03 -0.02 -6.08
C TYR A 306 11.18 0.16 -7.59
N GLY A 307 10.18 -0.26 -8.39
CA GLY A 307 10.15 -0.01 -9.83
C GLY A 307 10.16 1.49 -10.17
N ARG A 308 9.82 2.39 -9.23
CA ARG A 308 9.91 3.85 -9.41
C ARG A 308 11.34 4.34 -9.64
N PHE A 309 12.34 3.56 -9.22
CA PHE A 309 13.74 3.98 -9.22
C PHE A 309 14.64 3.09 -10.10
N ASN A 310 14.12 1.96 -10.59
CA ASN A 310 14.87 1.03 -11.40
C ASN A 310 13.98 0.48 -12.52
N LYS A 311 14.37 0.78 -13.77
CA LYS A 311 13.64 0.37 -14.97
C LYS A 311 13.68 -1.15 -15.20
N GLU A 312 14.79 -1.79 -14.88
CA GLU A 312 14.94 -3.25 -14.99
C GLU A 312 13.98 -3.95 -14.04
N LEU A 313 13.97 -3.56 -12.76
CA LEU A 313 13.03 -4.10 -11.78
C LEU A 313 11.55 -3.81 -12.14
N GLN A 314 11.26 -2.63 -12.70
CA GLN A 314 9.95 -2.33 -13.24
C GLN A 314 9.55 -3.31 -14.36
N ASN A 315 10.47 -3.64 -15.27
CA ASN A 315 10.21 -4.60 -16.33
C ASN A 315 10.00 -6.01 -15.75
N ASP A 316 10.74 -6.37 -14.72
CA ASP A 316 10.58 -7.66 -14.06
C ASP A 316 9.22 -7.79 -13.36
N PHE A 317 8.72 -6.69 -12.79
CA PHE A 317 7.41 -6.66 -12.14
C PHE A 317 6.24 -6.96 -13.08
N VAL A 318 6.40 -6.78 -14.40
CA VAL A 318 5.35 -7.02 -15.41
C VAL A 318 4.76 -8.44 -15.30
N ASN A 319 5.59 -9.41 -14.94
CA ASN A 319 5.21 -10.83 -14.85
C ASN A 319 4.50 -11.18 -13.53
N PHE A 320 4.44 -10.27 -12.56
CA PHE A 320 3.74 -10.49 -11.30
C PHE A 320 2.29 -10.04 -11.41
N ARG A 321 1.36 -10.97 -11.61
CA ARG A 321 -0.08 -10.68 -11.58
C ARG A 321 -0.73 -11.22 -10.31
N PRO A 322 -1.26 -10.34 -9.42
CA PRO A 322 -2.03 -10.77 -8.26
C PRO A 322 -3.31 -11.52 -8.67
N LYS A 323 -3.83 -12.38 -7.79
CA LYS A 323 -5.02 -13.19 -8.09
C LYS A 323 -6.35 -12.47 -7.87
N SER A 324 -6.44 -11.60 -6.86
CA SER A 324 -7.70 -10.92 -6.53
C SER A 324 -7.84 -9.60 -7.25
N GLU A 325 -9.03 -9.30 -7.73
CA GLU A 325 -9.37 -8.09 -8.50
C GLU A 325 -8.83 -6.78 -7.87
N LEU A 326 -9.04 -6.54 -6.57
CA LEU A 326 -8.61 -5.28 -5.95
C LEU A 326 -7.08 -5.20 -5.73
N ASN A 327 -6.40 -6.35 -5.59
CA ASN A 327 -4.93 -6.36 -5.63
C ASN A 327 -4.40 -6.14 -7.05
N ILE A 328 -5.13 -6.57 -8.09
CA ILE A 328 -4.80 -6.21 -9.49
C ILE A 328 -4.93 -4.70 -9.69
N ALA A 329 -6.00 -4.08 -9.18
CA ALA A 329 -6.16 -2.63 -9.21
C ALA A 329 -4.97 -1.91 -8.56
N GLN A 330 -4.56 -2.36 -7.36
CA GLN A 330 -3.41 -1.82 -6.66
C GLN A 330 -2.11 -2.00 -7.44
N TYR A 331 -1.86 -3.20 -7.94
CA TYR A 331 -0.70 -3.54 -8.76
C TYR A 331 -0.60 -2.63 -9.98
N LEU A 332 -1.66 -2.55 -10.79
CA LEU A 332 -1.68 -1.74 -12.02
C LEU A 332 -1.45 -0.26 -11.72
N SER A 333 -2.05 0.24 -10.65
CA SER A 333 -1.87 1.64 -10.25
C SER A 333 -0.45 1.96 -9.79
N ASN A 334 0.21 1.03 -9.08
CA ASN A 334 1.60 1.20 -8.67
C ASN A 334 2.53 1.10 -9.88
N MET A 335 2.31 0.15 -10.78
CA MET A 335 3.05 0.06 -12.05
C MET A 335 2.91 1.34 -12.88
N ALA A 336 1.69 1.88 -13.00
CA ALA A 336 1.43 3.14 -13.69
C ALA A 336 2.18 4.32 -13.04
N LEU A 337 2.21 4.36 -11.71
CA LEU A 337 2.93 5.40 -10.97
C LEU A 337 4.45 5.25 -11.12
N ASN A 338 4.97 4.03 -11.19
CA ASN A 338 6.37 3.76 -11.49
C ASN A 338 6.74 4.25 -12.89
N GLU A 339 5.97 3.85 -13.91
CA GLU A 339 6.13 4.33 -15.30
C GLU A 339 6.13 5.86 -15.37
N TYR A 340 5.24 6.52 -14.63
CA TYR A 340 5.18 7.97 -14.56
C TYR A 340 6.45 8.61 -14.00
N TYR A 341 7.04 8.03 -12.95
CA TYR A 341 8.29 8.56 -12.36
C TYR A 341 9.52 8.24 -13.18
N LEU A 342 9.56 7.09 -13.87
CA LEU A 342 10.70 6.70 -14.73
C LEU A 342 10.80 7.54 -16.01
N ASN A 343 9.69 8.14 -16.45
CA ASN A 343 9.62 8.95 -17.67
C ASN A 343 9.75 10.47 -17.41
N ARG A 344 10.06 10.87 -16.17
CA ARG A 344 10.34 12.26 -15.78
C ARG A 344 11.84 12.45 -15.61
#